data_AF-A0A3Q0JL38-F1
#
_entry.id   AF-A0A3Q0JL38-F1
#
_cell.length_a   1.000
_cell.length_b   1.000
_cell.length_c   1.000
_cell.angle_alpha   90.00
_cell.angle_beta   90.00
_cell.angle_gamma   90.00
#
_symmetry.space_group_name_H-M   'P 1'
#
loop_
_entity.id
_entity.type
_entity.pdbx_description
1 polymer ?
#
loop_
_entity_poly.entity_id
_entity_poly.type
_entity_poly.pdbx_seq_one_letter_code
_entity_poly.pdbx_strand_id
1 'polypeptide(L)'
;IPFFFFRSRSRPTLKPSQSIVAKAAASEAIDIYKFPPSRPESVYPTPQPDKTAAKCRKDVCLLPDCYCGGKDVPGDLPVEETPQIVLLTFDDSVNDLNKGLYADLFEKGRTNPNGCPISATFYVSHEWTDYSQVQNLYANGHEMASHTISHSFGEQFSQKKWTREIAGQREILAAYGGVRLDDIRGMRAPFLAVSESDQVSNVRPPAFK
;
A
#
# COMPACT_ATOMS: atom_id res chain seq x y z
N ILE A 1 -34.09 43.17 39.22
CA ILE A 1 -33.71 41.84 38.71
C ILE A 1 -32.35 42.01 38.04
N PRO A 2 -31.22 41.61 38.65
CA PRO A 2 -29.90 41.85 38.07
C PRO A 2 -29.57 40.77 37.02
N PHE A 3 -29.06 41.22 35.88
CA PHE A 3 -28.52 40.38 34.81
C PHE A 3 -27.22 39.71 35.27
N PHE A 4 -27.18 38.38 35.29
CA PHE A 4 -25.95 37.61 35.45
C PHE A 4 -25.21 37.53 34.11
N PHE A 5 -24.05 38.20 34.02
CA PHE A 5 -23.07 37.96 32.95
C PHE A 5 -22.31 36.66 33.23
N PHE A 6 -22.59 35.59 32.47
CA PHE A 6 -21.71 34.43 32.45
C PHE A 6 -20.46 34.75 31.63
N ARG A 7 -19.31 34.81 32.32
CA ARG A 7 -17.98 34.94 31.71
C ARG A 7 -17.70 33.65 30.91
N SER A 8 -17.53 33.77 29.59
CA SER A 8 -17.13 32.67 28.72
C SER A 8 -15.81 32.07 29.24
N ARG A 9 -15.86 30.83 29.74
CA ARG A 9 -14.67 30.01 29.97
C ARG A 9 -14.23 29.49 28.62
N SER A 10 -13.10 29.99 28.13
CA SER A 10 -12.40 29.42 26.99
C SER A 10 -12.15 27.93 27.27
N ARG A 11 -12.76 27.04 26.48
CA ARG A 11 -12.33 25.63 26.45
C ARG A 11 -10.84 25.64 26.09
N PRO A 12 -9.97 24.93 26.83
CA PRO A 12 -8.59 24.77 26.41
C PRO A 12 -8.59 23.95 25.11
N THR A 13 -8.43 24.60 23.97
CA THR A 13 -7.96 23.92 22.77
C THR A 13 -6.52 23.50 23.05
N LEU A 14 -6.29 22.19 23.07
CA LEU A 14 -4.93 21.65 23.09
C LEU A 14 -4.19 22.27 21.91
N LYS A 15 -3.13 23.06 22.20
CA LYS A 15 -2.18 23.47 21.18
C LYS A 15 -1.65 22.19 20.53
N PRO A 16 -1.55 22.11 19.20
CA PRO A 16 -0.84 21.01 18.55
C PRO A 16 0.56 20.99 19.13
N SER A 17 0.91 19.93 19.84
CA SER A 17 2.28 19.70 20.28
C SER A 17 3.09 19.51 18.99
N GLN A 18 3.96 20.47 18.69
CA GLN A 18 4.99 20.31 17.66
C GLN A 18 6.01 19.23 18.06
N SER A 19 5.92 18.67 19.28
CA SER A 19 6.85 17.65 19.77
C SER A 19 6.50 16.22 19.35
N ILE A 20 5.30 15.95 18.81
CA ILE A 20 5.00 14.61 18.27
C ILE A 20 5.73 14.37 16.93
N VAL A 21 5.85 15.41 16.10
CA VAL A 21 6.45 15.29 14.75
C VAL A 21 7.98 15.23 14.80
N ALA A 22 8.62 15.90 15.77
CA ALA A 22 10.08 15.87 15.90
C ALA A 22 10.64 14.46 16.18
N LYS A 23 9.85 13.58 16.82
CA LYS A 23 10.25 12.21 17.12
C LYS A 23 10.03 11.25 15.95
N ALA A 24 9.02 11.51 15.10
CA ALA A 24 8.81 10.76 13.86
C ALA A 24 9.90 11.08 12.82
N ALA A 25 10.30 12.35 12.71
CA ALA A 25 11.43 12.78 11.89
C ALA A 25 12.81 12.33 12.43
N ALA A 26 12.87 11.89 13.69
CA ALA A 26 14.06 11.33 14.34
C ALA A 26 14.04 9.80 14.43
N SER A 27 13.10 9.12 13.75
CA SER A 27 13.37 7.74 13.35
C SER A 27 14.53 7.82 12.36
N GLU A 28 15.68 7.24 12.72
CA GLU A 28 16.80 7.09 11.79
C GLU A 28 16.22 6.58 10.47
N ALA A 29 16.46 7.31 9.37
CA ALA A 29 16.00 6.88 8.06
C ALA A 29 16.38 5.41 7.88
N ILE A 30 15.38 4.54 7.75
CA ILE A 30 15.61 3.09 7.69
C ILE A 30 16.40 2.84 6.42
N ASP A 31 17.66 2.42 6.56
CA ASP A 31 18.45 2.11 5.39
C ASP A 31 17.84 0.88 4.69
N ILE A 32 17.12 1.12 3.60
CA ILE A 32 16.46 0.08 2.78
C ILE A 32 17.42 -0.99 2.26
N TYR A 33 18.71 -0.68 2.17
CA TYR A 33 19.73 -1.65 1.76
C TYR A 33 20.19 -2.51 2.95
N LYS A 34 20.09 -1.99 4.17
CA LYS A 34 20.49 -2.68 5.41
C LYS A 34 19.36 -3.48 6.05
N PHE A 35 18.13 -3.00 5.95
CA PHE A 35 16.92 -3.68 6.43
C PHE A 35 15.93 -3.85 5.28
N PRO A 36 16.27 -4.70 4.30
CA PRO A 36 15.38 -4.94 3.18
C PRO A 36 14.10 -5.59 3.74
N PRO A 37 12.93 -5.19 3.23
CA PRO A 37 11.71 -5.82 3.69
C PRO A 37 11.64 -7.22 3.13
N SER A 38 11.07 -8.11 3.93
CA SER A 38 11.08 -9.53 3.64
C SER A 38 9.66 -10.09 3.66
N ARG A 39 9.39 -10.97 2.71
CA ARG A 39 8.27 -11.91 2.80
C ARG A 39 8.56 -12.88 3.96
N PRO A 40 7.52 -13.44 4.63
CA PRO A 40 7.71 -14.65 5.42
C PRO A 40 8.58 -15.67 4.67
N GLU A 41 9.37 -16.44 5.42
CA GLU A 41 10.23 -17.45 4.82
C GLU A 41 9.42 -18.43 3.99
N SER A 42 9.95 -18.75 2.80
CA SER A 42 9.28 -19.66 1.88
C SER A 42 9.32 -21.08 2.43
N VAL A 43 8.18 -21.75 2.43
CA VAL A 43 8.06 -23.17 2.80
C VAL A 43 8.72 -24.06 1.74
N TYR A 44 8.58 -23.69 0.47
CA TYR A 44 9.17 -24.38 -0.67
C TYR A 44 10.25 -23.53 -1.36
N PRO A 45 11.24 -24.16 -2.03
CA PRO A 45 12.24 -23.43 -2.81
C PRO A 45 11.59 -22.59 -3.92
N THR A 46 11.88 -21.29 -3.95
CA THR A 46 11.38 -20.38 -4.98
C THR A 46 12.46 -20.07 -6.05
N PRO A 47 12.07 -19.73 -7.29
CA PRO A 47 13.01 -19.32 -8.32
C PRO A 47 13.83 -18.10 -7.87
N GLN A 48 15.11 -18.10 -8.21
CA GLN A 48 15.98 -16.95 -7.95
C GLN A 48 15.55 -15.76 -8.82
N PRO A 49 15.43 -14.55 -8.23
CA PRO A 49 15.26 -13.32 -9.01
C PRO A 49 16.35 -13.18 -10.08
N ASP A 50 16.05 -12.43 -11.13
CA ASP A 50 16.99 -12.02 -12.19
C ASP A 50 17.52 -13.17 -13.07
N LYS A 51 16.96 -14.38 -12.91
CA LYS A 51 17.20 -15.50 -13.83
C LYS A 51 16.04 -15.62 -14.81
N THR A 52 16.36 -16.02 -16.05
CA THR A 52 15.35 -16.33 -17.06
C THR A 52 14.39 -17.39 -16.52
N ALA A 53 13.10 -17.07 -16.54
CA ALA A 53 12.07 -17.97 -16.03
C ALA A 53 11.97 -19.23 -16.92
N ALA A 54 12.01 -20.41 -16.30
CA ALA A 54 11.69 -21.66 -16.97
C ALA A 54 10.16 -21.81 -17.11
N LYS A 55 9.73 -22.72 -18.01
CA LYS A 55 8.30 -23.08 -18.12
C LYS A 55 7.79 -23.61 -16.77
N CYS A 56 6.62 -23.13 -16.35
CA CYS A 56 6.07 -23.50 -15.05
C CYS A 56 5.75 -25.00 -14.97
N ARG A 57 6.11 -25.60 -13.84
CA ARG A 57 5.89 -27.00 -13.51
C ARG A 57 5.05 -27.10 -12.24
N LYS A 58 3.82 -27.64 -12.35
CA LYS A 58 2.86 -27.72 -11.24
C LYS A 58 3.31 -28.64 -10.10
N ASP A 59 4.25 -29.55 -10.35
CA ASP A 59 4.83 -30.45 -9.34
C ASP A 59 5.95 -29.81 -8.52
N VAL A 60 6.48 -28.67 -8.96
CA VAL A 60 7.54 -27.92 -8.26
C VAL A 60 7.01 -26.59 -7.71
N CYS A 61 6.13 -25.92 -8.45
CA CYS A 61 5.51 -24.67 -8.05
C CYS A 61 4.28 -24.94 -7.18
N LEU A 62 4.49 -25.00 -5.87
CA LEU A 62 3.49 -25.39 -4.88
C LEU A 62 3.04 -24.20 -4.02
N LEU A 63 1.75 -24.18 -3.67
CA LEU A 63 1.19 -23.24 -2.70
C LEU A 63 1.78 -23.50 -1.30
N PRO A 64 2.02 -22.47 -0.47
CA PRO A 64 1.60 -21.07 -0.64
C PRO A 64 2.62 -20.17 -1.38
N ASP A 65 3.81 -20.67 -1.70
CA ASP A 65 4.92 -19.85 -2.17
C ASP A 65 4.90 -19.58 -3.68
N CYS A 66 4.32 -20.50 -4.44
CA CYS A 66 4.29 -20.45 -5.89
C CYS A 66 2.93 -20.90 -6.44
N TYR A 67 2.45 -20.20 -7.46
CA TYR A 67 1.31 -20.62 -8.26
C TYR A 67 1.61 -20.36 -9.74
N CYS A 68 1.40 -21.37 -10.59
CA CYS A 68 1.54 -21.18 -12.03
C CYS A 68 0.38 -20.32 -12.55
N GLY A 69 0.67 -19.24 -13.26
CA GLY A 69 -0.36 -18.42 -13.91
C GLY A 69 -1.20 -19.27 -14.87
N GLY A 70 -2.53 -19.16 -14.76
CA GLY A 70 -3.47 -19.96 -15.54
C GLY A 70 -4.91 -19.60 -15.22
N LYS A 71 -5.85 -20.27 -15.90
CA LYS A 71 -7.30 -20.13 -15.71
C LYS A 71 -7.87 -21.06 -14.64
N ASP A 72 -7.08 -22.01 -14.17
CA ASP A 72 -7.51 -23.02 -13.21
C ASP A 72 -7.71 -22.36 -11.84
N VAL A 73 -8.67 -22.86 -11.06
CA VAL A 73 -8.90 -22.41 -9.68
C VAL A 73 -7.79 -22.97 -8.79
N PRO A 74 -7.10 -22.15 -7.98
CA PRO A 74 -6.10 -22.64 -7.04
C PRO A 74 -6.67 -23.70 -6.09
N GLY A 75 -5.97 -24.82 -5.93
CA GLY A 75 -6.40 -25.92 -5.06
C GLY A 75 -7.50 -26.82 -5.63
N ASP A 76 -7.81 -26.69 -6.93
CA ASP A 76 -8.81 -27.52 -7.63
C ASP A 76 -10.21 -27.48 -6.99
N LEU A 77 -10.57 -26.34 -6.39
CA LEU A 77 -11.89 -26.13 -5.80
C LEU A 77 -12.99 -26.05 -6.89
N PRO A 78 -14.20 -26.58 -6.62
CA PRO A 78 -15.34 -26.36 -7.49
C PRO A 78 -15.64 -24.87 -7.66
N VAL A 79 -16.09 -24.47 -8.85
CA VAL A 79 -16.40 -23.06 -9.15
C VAL A 79 -17.52 -22.54 -8.26
N GLU A 80 -18.49 -23.41 -7.94
CA GLU A 80 -19.64 -23.13 -7.10
C GLU A 80 -19.25 -22.87 -5.63
N GLU A 81 -18.10 -23.41 -5.21
CA GLU A 81 -17.55 -23.22 -3.86
C GLU A 81 -16.49 -22.10 -3.80
N THR A 82 -16.07 -21.58 -4.96
CA THR A 82 -15.01 -20.57 -5.03
C THR A 82 -15.59 -19.17 -4.80
N PRO A 83 -15.12 -18.43 -3.77
CA PRO A 83 -15.62 -17.08 -3.54
C PRO A 83 -15.17 -16.13 -4.66
N GLN A 84 -16.11 -15.37 -5.22
CA GLN A 84 -15.79 -14.30 -6.15
C GLN A 84 -15.15 -13.13 -5.40
N ILE A 85 -13.87 -12.87 -5.66
CA ILE A 85 -13.15 -11.71 -5.12
C ILE A 85 -13.34 -10.53 -6.07
N VAL A 86 -13.65 -9.36 -5.52
CA VAL A 86 -13.68 -8.08 -6.24
C VAL A 86 -12.65 -7.16 -5.60
N LEU A 87 -11.65 -6.74 -6.37
CA LEU A 87 -10.61 -5.81 -5.91
C LEU A 87 -10.96 -4.39 -6.35
N LEU A 88 -11.34 -3.55 -5.39
CA LEU A 88 -11.50 -2.12 -5.61
C LEU A 88 -10.14 -1.46 -5.41
N THR A 89 -9.64 -0.78 -6.45
CA THR A 89 -8.36 -0.08 -6.38
C THR A 89 -8.50 1.36 -6.80
N PHE A 90 -7.85 2.26 -6.06
CA PHE A 90 -7.74 3.68 -6.40
C PHE A 90 -6.26 4.01 -6.59
N ASP A 91 -5.97 4.68 -7.70
CA ASP A 91 -4.62 5.14 -8.02
C ASP A 91 -4.54 6.65 -7.74
N ASP A 92 -3.32 7.15 -7.60
CA ASP A 92 -2.96 8.55 -7.36
C ASP A 92 -3.18 9.10 -5.95
N SER A 93 -3.16 10.43 -5.85
CA SER A 93 -3.10 11.17 -4.60
C SER A 93 -4.38 11.03 -3.76
N VAL A 94 -4.23 10.96 -2.44
CA VAL A 94 -5.34 10.96 -1.47
C VAL A 94 -5.43 12.35 -0.85
N ASN A 95 -6.55 13.05 -1.01
CA ASN A 95 -6.71 14.42 -0.52
C ASN A 95 -8.19 14.82 -0.34
N ASP A 96 -8.42 16.07 0.04
CA ASP A 96 -9.77 16.58 0.31
C ASP A 96 -10.73 16.50 -0.88
N LEU A 97 -10.24 16.44 -2.12
CA LEU A 97 -11.09 16.33 -3.31
C LEU A 97 -11.77 14.96 -3.40
N ASN A 98 -11.09 13.90 -2.97
CA ASN A 98 -11.60 12.53 -3.06
C ASN A 98 -12.14 11.98 -1.73
N LYS A 99 -11.86 12.65 -0.60
CA LYS A 99 -12.37 12.28 0.72
C LYS A 99 -13.88 12.01 0.76
N GLY A 100 -14.68 12.88 0.15
CA GLY A 100 -16.15 12.73 0.13
C GLY A 100 -16.59 11.46 -0.58
N LEU A 101 -15.92 11.10 -1.67
CA LEU A 101 -16.17 9.86 -2.40
C LEU A 101 -15.82 8.63 -1.55
N TYR A 102 -14.68 8.65 -0.87
CA TYR A 102 -14.26 7.53 -0.02
C TYR A 102 -15.20 7.32 1.17
N ALA A 103 -15.62 8.40 1.83
CA ALA A 103 -16.62 8.33 2.90
C ALA A 103 -17.95 7.74 2.39
N ASP A 104 -18.41 8.18 1.22
CA ASP A 104 -19.63 7.66 0.60
C ASP A 104 -19.56 6.18 0.24
N LEU A 105 -18.37 5.68 -0.10
CA LEU A 105 -18.15 4.27 -0.44
C LEU A 105 -18.01 3.38 0.81
N PHE A 106 -17.19 3.79 1.76
CA PHE A 106 -16.72 2.92 2.84
C PHE A 106 -17.40 3.17 4.19
N GLU A 107 -17.93 4.36 4.45
CA GLU A 107 -18.51 4.73 5.75
C GLU A 107 -20.04 4.58 5.79
N LYS A 108 -20.68 4.23 4.67
CA LYS A 108 -22.14 4.00 4.56
C LYS A 108 -22.59 2.56 4.88
N GLY A 109 -21.79 1.81 5.65
CA GLY A 109 -22.19 0.49 6.19
C GLY A 109 -22.19 -0.66 5.17
N ARG A 110 -21.43 -0.56 4.08
CA ARG A 110 -21.27 -1.67 3.12
C ARG A 110 -20.39 -2.77 3.73
N THR A 111 -20.91 -4.00 3.73
CA THR A 111 -20.24 -5.16 4.33
C THR A 111 -20.19 -6.34 3.36
N ASN A 112 -19.17 -7.18 3.53
CA ASN A 112 -19.04 -8.46 2.87
C ASN A 112 -19.98 -9.50 3.52
N PRO A 113 -20.23 -10.66 2.88
CA PRO A 113 -21.08 -11.72 3.44
C PRO A 113 -20.64 -12.24 4.83
N ASN A 114 -19.37 -12.03 5.20
CA ASN A 114 -18.83 -12.37 6.53
C ASN A 114 -19.11 -11.29 7.60
N GLY A 115 -19.81 -10.20 7.25
CA GLY A 115 -20.12 -9.08 8.14
C GLY A 115 -18.99 -8.05 8.32
N CYS A 116 -17.81 -8.27 7.73
CA CYS A 116 -16.74 -7.28 7.75
C CYS A 116 -17.05 -6.12 6.80
N PRO A 117 -16.64 -4.87 7.12
CA PRO A 117 -16.68 -3.76 6.17
C PRO A 117 -15.93 -4.11 4.87
N ILE A 118 -16.40 -3.57 3.75
CA ILE A 118 -15.65 -3.69 2.48
C ILE A 118 -14.34 -2.89 2.58
N SER A 119 -13.29 -3.40 1.96
CA SER A 119 -11.99 -2.73 1.89
C SER A 119 -11.59 -2.49 0.44
N ALA A 120 -10.51 -1.72 0.27
CA ALA A 120 -9.96 -1.35 -1.03
C ALA A 120 -8.45 -1.20 -0.90
N THR A 121 -7.76 -1.23 -2.04
CA THR A 121 -6.31 -1.02 -2.13
C THR A 121 -6.05 0.34 -2.77
N PHE A 122 -5.26 1.18 -2.13
CA PHE A 122 -4.88 2.50 -2.62
C PHE A 122 -3.42 2.46 -3.09
N TYR A 123 -3.21 2.63 -4.39
CA TYR A 123 -1.89 2.87 -4.96
C TYR A 123 -1.63 4.37 -4.91
N VAL A 124 -0.96 4.81 -3.86
CA VAL A 124 -0.81 6.23 -3.53
C VAL A 124 0.48 6.79 -4.12
N SER A 125 0.37 7.90 -4.87
CA SER A 125 1.50 8.72 -5.31
C SER A 125 1.79 9.84 -4.31
N HIS A 126 3.03 10.33 -4.26
CA HIS A 126 3.42 11.31 -3.24
C HIS A 126 2.76 12.67 -3.43
N GLU A 127 2.81 13.18 -4.65
CA GLU A 127 2.44 14.56 -4.95
C GLU A 127 0.98 14.82 -4.59
N TRP A 128 0.71 15.93 -3.88
CA TRP A 128 -0.64 16.33 -3.45
C TRP A 128 -1.37 15.38 -2.50
N THR A 129 -0.69 14.40 -1.92
CA THR A 129 -1.27 13.49 -0.92
C THR A 129 -1.26 14.09 0.48
N ASP A 130 -2.44 14.10 1.12
CA ASP A 130 -2.62 14.34 2.55
C ASP A 130 -2.47 13.03 3.33
N TYR A 131 -1.30 12.85 3.95
CA TYR A 131 -0.98 11.65 4.70
C TYR A 131 -1.82 11.44 5.96
N SER A 132 -2.49 12.48 6.49
CA SER A 132 -3.44 12.29 7.58
C SER A 132 -4.67 11.49 7.13
N GLN A 133 -5.06 11.64 5.87
CA GLN A 133 -6.17 10.88 5.27
C GLN A 133 -5.74 9.46 4.94
N VAL A 134 -4.51 9.29 4.44
CA VAL A 134 -3.90 7.96 4.28
C VAL A 134 -3.91 7.19 5.60
N GLN A 135 -3.52 7.85 6.70
CA GLN A 135 -3.54 7.24 8.04
C GLN A 135 -4.95 6.79 8.45
N ASN A 136 -5.97 7.62 8.21
CA ASN A 136 -7.35 7.27 8.52
C ASN A 136 -7.85 6.09 7.67
N LEU A 137 -7.55 6.09 6.36
CA LEU A 137 -7.91 4.98 5.47
C LEU A 137 -7.24 3.67 5.91
N TYR A 138 -5.95 3.73 6.23
CA TYR A 138 -5.24 2.55 6.73
C TYR A 138 -5.80 2.06 8.07
N ALA A 139 -6.10 2.96 9.01
CA ALA A 139 -6.73 2.62 10.28
C ALA A 139 -8.14 1.99 10.11
N ASN A 140 -8.85 2.37 9.05
CA ASN A 140 -10.14 1.78 8.67
C ASN A 140 -10.01 0.42 7.96
N GLY A 141 -8.80 -0.10 7.77
CA GLY A 141 -8.54 -1.43 7.21
C GLY A 141 -8.32 -1.47 5.70
N HIS A 142 -8.08 -0.32 5.05
CA HIS A 142 -7.71 -0.27 3.63
C HIS A 142 -6.22 -0.59 3.44
N GLU A 143 -5.88 -1.22 2.32
CA GLU A 143 -4.49 -1.52 1.96
C GLU A 143 -3.84 -0.30 1.30
N MET A 144 -2.61 0.03 1.73
CA MET A 144 -1.81 1.09 1.13
C MET A 144 -0.64 0.49 0.34
N ALA A 145 -0.50 0.94 -0.91
CA ALA A 145 0.48 0.47 -1.85
C ALA A 145 1.20 1.65 -2.52
N SER A 146 2.40 1.40 -3.03
CA SER A 146 3.22 2.43 -3.68
C SER A 146 2.78 2.69 -5.11
N HIS A 147 2.56 3.97 -5.46
CA HIS A 147 2.37 4.41 -6.85
C HIS A 147 3.46 5.41 -7.28
N THR A 148 4.69 5.17 -6.81
CA THR A 148 5.88 6.02 -6.99
C THR A 148 5.77 7.39 -6.30
N ILE A 149 6.90 8.09 -6.22
CA ILE A 149 6.94 9.44 -5.65
C ILE A 149 6.50 10.44 -6.72
N SER A 150 7.15 10.40 -7.89
CA SER A 150 7.01 11.42 -8.92
C SER A 150 5.87 11.21 -9.90
N HIS A 151 5.19 10.05 -9.86
CA HIS A 151 4.15 9.66 -10.81
C HIS A 151 4.53 9.92 -12.29
N SER A 152 5.82 9.76 -12.60
CA SER A 152 6.39 10.04 -13.92
C SER A 152 6.50 8.77 -14.76
N PHE A 153 6.64 8.92 -16.08
CA PHE A 153 6.78 7.80 -17.01
C PHE A 153 8.02 6.94 -16.70
N GLY A 154 7.78 5.71 -16.26
CA GLY A 154 8.81 4.81 -15.73
C GLY A 154 9.63 4.07 -16.78
N GLU A 155 9.26 4.12 -18.07
CA GLU A 155 9.96 3.43 -19.17
C GLU A 155 11.43 3.83 -19.28
N GLN A 156 11.75 5.09 -18.95
CA GLN A 156 13.09 5.66 -19.04
C GLN A 156 13.87 5.58 -17.72
N PHE A 157 13.31 4.95 -16.69
CA PHE A 157 13.96 4.90 -15.38
C PHE A 157 15.04 3.81 -15.36
N SER A 158 16.20 4.16 -14.82
CA SER A 158 17.18 3.16 -14.42
C SER A 158 16.64 2.33 -13.24
N GLN A 159 17.15 1.11 -13.05
CA GLN A 159 16.80 0.25 -11.90
C GLN A 159 16.92 0.98 -10.56
N LYS A 160 17.99 1.76 -10.39
CA LYS A 160 18.23 2.56 -9.18
C LYS A 160 17.16 3.64 -8.99
N LYS A 161 16.67 4.25 -10.08
CA LYS A 161 15.59 5.24 -10.02
C LYS A 161 14.26 4.57 -9.68
N TRP A 162 13.93 3.45 -10.33
CA TRP A 162 12.76 2.64 -9.99
C TRP A 162 12.73 2.23 -8.51
N THR A 163 13.85 1.73 -7.99
CA THR A 163 13.97 1.35 -6.58
C THR A 163 13.70 2.54 -5.66
N ARG A 164 14.27 3.71 -5.95
CA ARG A 164 14.04 4.93 -5.15
C ARG A 164 12.59 5.41 -5.21
N GLU A 165 11.98 5.36 -6.38
CA GLU A 165 10.59 5.79 -6.59
C GLU A 165 9.62 4.88 -5.83
N ILE A 166 9.77 3.56 -5.99
CA ILE A 166 8.82 2.61 -5.41
C ILE A 166 9.08 2.43 -3.91
N ALA A 167 10.32 2.16 -3.51
CA ALA A 167 10.68 1.94 -2.11
C ALA A 167 10.63 3.24 -1.31
N GLY A 168 11.02 4.37 -1.88
CA GLY A 168 10.93 5.66 -1.23
C GLY A 168 9.47 6.05 -0.95
N GLN A 169 8.55 5.83 -1.90
CA GLN A 169 7.13 6.10 -1.63
C GLN A 169 6.57 5.21 -0.51
N ARG A 170 7.05 3.96 -0.39
CA ARG A 170 6.72 3.09 0.74
C ARG A 170 7.23 3.65 2.08
N GLU A 171 8.42 4.22 2.13
CA GLU A 171 8.92 4.89 3.34
C GLU A 171 8.10 6.13 3.69
N ILE A 172 7.73 6.93 2.70
CA ILE A 172 6.91 8.13 2.89
C ILE A 172 5.53 7.74 3.44
N LEU A 173 4.90 6.70 2.90
CA LEU A 173 3.65 6.13 3.42
C LEU A 173 3.78 5.68 4.88
N ALA A 174 4.89 5.05 5.24
CA ALA A 174 5.13 4.61 6.61
C ALA A 174 5.40 5.78 7.57
N ALA A 175 6.29 6.70 7.17
CA ALA A 175 6.75 7.81 7.99
C ALA A 175 5.67 8.87 8.22
N TYR A 176 4.91 9.23 7.18
CA TYR A 176 3.94 10.31 7.23
C TYR A 176 2.49 9.81 7.33
N GLY A 177 2.18 8.66 6.72
CA GLY A 177 0.85 8.06 6.75
C GLY A 177 0.61 7.10 7.92
N GLY A 178 1.63 6.81 8.74
CA GLY A 178 1.51 5.90 9.88
C GLY A 178 1.21 4.45 9.50
N VAL A 179 1.41 4.09 8.22
CA VAL A 179 1.23 2.73 7.73
C VAL A 179 2.39 1.86 8.21
N ARG A 180 2.13 0.65 8.67
CA ARG A 180 3.23 -0.26 9.00
C ARG A 180 4.02 -0.58 7.75
N LEU A 181 5.34 -0.41 7.84
CA LEU A 181 6.26 -0.65 6.73
C LEU A 181 6.05 -2.07 6.15
N ASP A 182 5.87 -3.07 7.02
CA ASP A 182 5.63 -4.48 6.62
C ASP A 182 4.31 -4.71 5.88
N ASP A 183 3.33 -3.82 6.00
CA ASP A 183 2.02 -3.95 5.36
C ASP A 183 2.01 -3.32 3.96
N ILE A 184 2.95 -2.41 3.66
CA ILE A 184 3.12 -1.82 2.32
C ILE A 184 3.87 -2.80 1.43
N ARG A 185 3.11 -3.62 0.70
CA ARG A 185 3.62 -4.75 -0.10
C ARG A 185 3.28 -4.68 -1.57
N GLY A 186 2.28 -3.87 -1.93
CA GLY A 186 1.87 -3.65 -3.31
C GLY A 186 2.61 -2.47 -3.93
N MET A 187 2.84 -2.55 -5.24
CA MET A 187 3.17 -1.41 -6.06
C MET A 187 2.43 -1.47 -7.40
N ARG A 188 2.23 -0.31 -8.01
CA ARG A 188 1.73 -0.20 -9.38
C ARG A 188 2.51 0.90 -10.09
N ALA A 189 2.94 0.64 -11.31
CA ALA A 189 3.65 1.63 -12.13
C ALA A 189 2.68 2.71 -12.64
N PRO A 190 3.07 4.00 -12.64
CA PRO A 190 2.33 5.07 -13.29
C PRO A 190 2.03 4.71 -14.75
N PHE A 191 0.81 5.05 -15.21
CA PHE A 191 0.33 4.77 -16.57
C PHE A 191 0.34 3.29 -16.98
N LEU A 192 0.52 2.38 -16.01
CA LEU A 192 0.76 0.95 -16.25
C LEU A 192 1.99 0.69 -17.17
N ALA A 193 2.87 1.68 -17.28
CA ALA A 193 4.04 1.66 -18.14
C ALA A 193 5.23 1.06 -17.39
N VAL A 194 5.46 -0.23 -17.64
CA VAL A 194 6.63 -0.96 -17.15
C VAL A 194 7.70 -0.96 -18.24
N SER A 195 8.98 -0.83 -17.88
CA SER A 195 10.07 -0.85 -18.87
C SER A 195 10.24 -2.25 -19.48
N GLU A 196 10.49 -2.30 -20.79
CA GLU A 196 10.50 -3.55 -21.58
C GLU A 196 11.65 -4.52 -21.23
N SER A 197 12.74 -4.07 -20.61
CA SER A 197 14.00 -4.82 -20.58
C SER A 197 14.33 -5.60 -19.29
N ASP A 198 13.52 -5.59 -18.23
CA ASP A 198 13.88 -6.24 -16.94
C ASP A 198 12.68 -6.39 -15.98
N GLN A 199 11.60 -6.92 -16.52
CA GLN A 199 10.21 -6.77 -16.06
C GLN A 199 9.86 -7.24 -14.63
N VAL A 200 10.78 -7.88 -13.89
CA VAL A 200 10.53 -8.35 -12.51
C VAL A 200 11.71 -8.04 -11.60
N SER A 201 12.95 -8.13 -12.10
CA SER A 201 14.17 -7.77 -11.38
C SER A 201 14.23 -6.28 -11.01
N ASN A 202 13.87 -5.41 -11.95
CA ASN A 202 13.99 -3.96 -11.78
C ASN A 202 12.86 -3.32 -10.96
N VAL A 203 11.73 -4.02 -10.84
CA VAL A 203 10.49 -3.52 -10.22
C VAL A 203 10.16 -4.27 -8.93
N ARG A 204 10.86 -5.37 -8.63
CA ARG A 204 10.74 -6.11 -7.38
C ARG A 204 11.99 -5.87 -6.50
N PRO A 205 12.14 -4.68 -5.88
CA PRO A 205 12.88 -4.61 -4.63
C PRO A 205 12.39 -5.76 -3.73
N PRO A 206 13.25 -6.35 -2.90
CA PRO A 206 12.88 -7.48 -2.02
C PRO A 206 11.62 -7.22 -1.15
N ALA A 207 11.23 -5.95 -1.06
CA ALA A 207 10.10 -5.39 -0.35
C ALA A 207 8.69 -5.70 -0.85
N PHE A 208 8.49 -5.94 -2.16
CA PHE A 208 7.16 -5.98 -2.76
C PHE A 208 6.73 -7.41 -3.07
N LYS A 209 5.46 -7.74 -2.80
CA LYS A 209 4.91 -9.10 -2.89
C LYS A 209 4.73 -9.58 -4.32
#